data_AF-A0A6N9TTP3-F1
#
_entry.id   AF-A0A6N9TTP3-F1
#
_cell.length_a   1.000
_cell.length_b   1.000
_cell.length_c   1.000
_cell.angle_alpha   90.00
_cell.angle_beta   90.00
_cell.angle_gamma   90.00
#
_symmetry.space_group_name_H-M   'P 1'
#
loop_
_entity.id
_entity.type
_entity.pdbx_description
1 polymer ?
#
loop_
_entity_poly.entity_id
_entity_poly.type
_entity_poly.pdbx_seq_one_letter_code
_entity_poly.pdbx_strand_id
1 'polypeptide(L)' 'MKSAKLPPDPDLRRVELRLKVTKEIVVKFIEMGRVTPASFEEVFDRVYKAVARAEEGGRGGH' A
#
# COMPACT_ATOMS: atom_id res chain seq x y z
N MET A 1 35.60 -9.83 -11.30
CA MET A 1 34.25 -10.02 -11.91
C MET A 1 33.32 -8.99 -11.29
N LYS A 2 32.74 -8.06 -12.06
CA LYS A 2 31.79 -7.08 -11.52
C LYS A 2 30.48 -7.81 -11.22
N SER A 3 30.11 -7.94 -9.95
CA SER A 3 28.78 -8.40 -9.56
C SER A 3 27.75 -7.43 -10.13
N ALA A 4 27.02 -7.85 -11.17
CA ALA A 4 25.88 -7.11 -11.65
C ALA A 4 24.82 -7.13 -10.54
N LYS A 5 24.63 -5.99 -9.87
CA LYS A 5 23.53 -5.82 -8.92
C LYS A 5 22.25 -6.01 -9.72
N LEU A 6 21.52 -7.09 -9.46
CA LEU A 6 20.21 -7.35 -10.04
C LEU A 6 19.38 -6.05 -9.96
N PRO A 7 18.69 -5.62 -11.02
CA PRO A 7 17.82 -4.46 -10.92
C PRO A 7 16.92 -4.63 -9.69
N PRO A 8 16.68 -3.56 -8.90
CA PRO A 8 15.73 -3.65 -7.80
C PRO A 8 14.43 -4.18 -8.37
N ASP A 9 13.95 -5.29 -7.81
CA ASP A 9 12.75 -5.97 -8.29
C ASP A 9 11.65 -4.92 -8.51
N PRO A 10 11.16 -4.75 -9.76
CA PRO A 10 10.19 -3.71 -10.08
C PRO A 10 8.92 -3.83 -9.24
N ASP A 11 8.63 -5.01 -8.69
CA ASP A 11 7.49 -5.26 -7.83
C ASP A 11 7.70 -4.74 -6.40
N LEU A 12 8.94 -4.73 -5.88
CA LEU A 12 9.25 -4.18 -4.55
C LEU A 12 8.90 -2.70 -4.44
N ARG A 13 9.17 -1.92 -5.50
CA ARG A 13 8.82 -0.48 -5.50
C ARG A 13 7.32 -0.25 -5.51
N ARG A 14 6.56 -1.14 -6.15
CA ARG A 14 5.08 -1.07 -6.16
C ARG A 14 4.52 -1.41 -4.79
N VAL A 15 5.02 -2.48 -4.17
CA VAL A 15 4.64 -2.88 -2.81
C VAL A 15 4.96 -1.77 -1.81
N GLU A 16 6.14 -1.16 -1.90
CA GLU A 16 6.53 -0.04 -1.04
C GLU A 16 5.57 1.16 -1.18
N LEU A 17 5.20 1.53 -2.41
CA LEU A 17 4.27 2.62 -2.65
C LEU A 17 2.88 2.33 -2.08
N ARG A 18 2.36 1.11 -2.30
CA ARG A 18 1.08 0.66 -1.71
C ARG A 18 1.09 0.78 -0.20
N LEU A 19 2.16 0.32 0.44
CA LEU A 19 2.31 0.37 1.90
C LEU A 19 2.39 1.81 2.42
N LYS A 20 3.12 2.69 1.74
CA LYS A 20 3.18 4.12 2.10
C LYS A 20 1.82 4.78 2.04
N VAL A 21 1.09 4.62 0.94
CA VAL A 21 -0.25 5.20 0.78
C VAL A 21 -1.23 4.62 1.79
N THR A 22 -1.22 3.30 1.98
CA THR A 22 -2.05 2.62 2.98
C THR A 22 -1.79 3.17 4.38
N LYS A 23 -0.51 3.32 4.76
CA LYS A 23 -0.12 3.86 6.06
C LYS A 23 -0.62 5.28 6.27
N GLU A 24 -0.47 6.18 5.31
CA GLU A 24 -0.96 7.57 5.44
C GLU A 24 -2.50 7.63 5.64
N ILE A 25 -3.27 6.83 4.91
CA ILE A 25 -4.73 6.77 5.06
C ILE A 25 -5.13 6.22 6.44
N VAL A 26 -4.51 5.11 6.87
CA VAL A 26 -4.83 4.48 8.16
C VAL A 26 -4.43 5.37 9.32
N VAL A 27 -3.26 6.04 9.27
CA VAL A 27 -2.85 7.03 10.27
C VAL A 27 -3.87 8.16 10.35
N LYS A 28 -4.35 8.68 9.22
CA LYS A 28 -5.40 9.71 9.22
C LYS A 28 -6.69 9.21 9.87
N PHE A 29 -7.09 7.96 9.65
CA PHE A 29 -8.27 7.39 10.31
C PHE A 29 -8.08 7.25 11.83
N ILE A 30 -6.88 6.90 12.30
CA ILE A 30 -6.53 6.86 13.72
C ILE A 30 -6.60 8.26 14.34
N GLU A 31 -6.00 9.27 13.69
CA GLU A 31 -6.05 10.67 14.13
C GLU A 31 -7.49 11.20 14.27
N MET A 32 -8.41 10.73 13.42
CA MET A 32 -9.84 11.07 13.47
C MET A 32 -10.65 10.19 14.43
N GLY A 33 -10.03 9.28 15.17
CA GLY A 33 -10.71 8.36 16.08
C GLY A 33 -11.59 7.31 15.38
N ARG A 34 -11.34 7.02 14.10
CA ARG A 34 -12.12 6.06 13.27
C ARG A 34 -11.56 4.63 13.31
N VAL A 35 -10.36 4.45 13.83
CA VAL A 35 -9.69 3.15 13.98
C VAL A 35 -9.21 3.01 15.42
N THR A 36 -9.45 1.83 16.00
CA THR A 36 -8.96 1.44 17.32
C THR A 36 -7.91 0.33 17.16
N PRO A 37 -7.13 0.01 18.21
CA PRO A 37 -6.21 -1.13 18.15
C PRO A 37 -6.91 -2.45 17.78
N ALA A 38 -8.16 -2.64 18.22
CA ALA A 38 -8.94 -3.84 17.93
C ALA A 38 -9.43 -3.92 16.48
N SER A 39 -9.63 -2.78 15.79
CA SER A 39 -10.07 -2.75 14.39
C SER A 39 -8.93 -2.50 13.40
N PHE A 40 -7.70 -2.31 13.87
CA PHE A 40 -6.56 -1.92 13.04
C PHE A 40 -6.29 -2.90 11.89
N GLU A 41 -6.20 -4.20 12.18
CA GLU A 41 -5.84 -5.22 11.19
C GLU A 41 -6.84 -5.28 10.04
N GLU A 42 -8.14 -5.33 10.38
CA GLU A 42 -9.24 -5.36 9.40
C GLU A 42 -9.26 -4.09 8.55
N VAL A 43 -9.08 -2.91 9.15
CA VAL A 43 -9.09 -1.64 8.42
C VAL A 43 -7.85 -1.50 7.54
N PHE A 44 -6.68 -1.90 8.02
CA PHE A 44 -5.45 -1.87 7.24
C PHE A 44 -5.56 -2.75 5.99
N ASP A 45 -6.05 -3.99 6.12
CA ASP A 45 -6.27 -4.91 4.98
C ASP A 45 -7.26 -4.33 3.96
N ARG A 46 -8.37 -3.74 4.43
CA ARG A 46 -9.37 -3.10 3.56
C ARG A 46 -8.78 -1.93 2.77
N VAL A 47 -8.04 -1.05 3.42
CA VAL A 47 -7.39 0.11 2.78
C VAL A 47 -6.33 -0.37 1.80
N TYR A 48 -5.48 -1.33 2.19
CA TYR A 48 -4.44 -1.89 1.33
C TYR A 48 -5.03 -2.46 0.03
N LYS A 49 -6.08 -3.28 0.15
CA LYS A 49 -6.79 -3.84 -1.01
C LYS A 49 -7.45 -2.76 -1.87
N ALA A 50 -7.96 -1.69 -1.26
CA ALA A 50 -8.51 -0.57 -2.02
C ALA A 50 -7.44 0.17 -2.83
N VAL A 51 -6.26 0.42 -2.25
CA VAL A 51 -5.11 1.02 -2.94
C VAL A 51 -4.62 0.12 -4.07
N ALA A 52 -4.47 -1.19 -3.82
CA ALA A 52 -4.05 -2.14 -4.86
C ALA A 52 -5.02 -2.16 -6.05
N ARG A 53 -6.33 -2.20 -5.79
CA ARG A 53 -7.35 -2.12 -6.85
C ARG A 53 -7.32 -0.80 -7.62
N ALA A 54 -7.09 0.33 -6.94
CA ALA A 54 -7.00 1.64 -7.60
C ALA A 54 -5.80 1.70 -8.56
N GLU A 55 -4.65 1.11 -8.18
CA GLU A 55 -3.49 1.00 -9.06
C GLU A 55 -3.72 0.08 -10.27
N GLU A 56 -4.49 -0.99 -10.10
CA GLU A 56 -4.86 -1.92 -11.16
C GLU A 56 -5.88 -1.30 -12.12
N GLY A 57 -6.90 -0.62 -11.58
CA GLY A 57 -7.91 0.12 -12.35
C GLY A 57 -7.32 1.28 -13.17
N GLY A 58 -6.27 1.94 -12.66
CA GLY A 58 -5.50 2.94 -13.41
C GLY A 58 -4.70 2.38 -14.59
N ARG A 59 -4.57 1.05 -14.70
CA ARG A 59 -3.87 0.36 -15.81
C ARG A 59 -4.81 -0.23 -16.86
N GLY A 60 -6.13 -0.27 -16.59
CA GLY A 60 -7.13 -0.90 -17.45
C GLY A 60 -8.35 -0.05 -17.80
N GLY A 61 -8.39 1.24 -17.42
CA GLY A 61 -9.46 2.16 -17.81
C GLY A 61 -9.20 2.79 -19.19
N HIS A 62 -10.24 2.76 -20.03
CA HIS A 62 -10.33 3.28 -21.42
C HIS A 62 -9.82 4.71 -21.61
#